data_AF-A0A8S3F446-F1
#
_entry.id   AF-A0A8S3F446-F1
#
_cell.length_a   1.000
_cell.length_b   1.000
_cell.length_c   1.000
_cell.angle_alpha   90.00
_cell.angle_beta   90.00
_cell.angle_gamma   90.00
#
_symmetry.space_group_name_H-M   'P 1'
#
loop_
_entity.id
_entity.type
_entity.pdbx_description
1 polymer ?
#
loop_
_entity_poly.entity_id
_entity_poly.type
_entity_poly.pdbx_seq_one_letter_code
_entity_poly.pdbx_strand_id
1 'polypeptide(L)'
;MNDDALKYAERLVPRSYIDLARQARRSYEQQIRQIIEHRKLPEQPLEEHIIEQWINEMAQMDSNNFEGNVGVGEREGRIYSSLVARRHSLLSHGIGRSGDINAVQPKAAGSSLL
;
A
#
# COMPACT_ATOMS: atom_id res chain seq x y z
N MET A 1 5.49 6.89 -7.81
CA MET A 1 5.87 7.11 -9.23
C MET A 1 6.58 5.86 -9.72
N ASN A 2 6.21 5.34 -10.90
CA ASN A 2 6.90 4.21 -11.53
C ASN A 2 8.13 4.70 -12.32
N ASP A 3 8.91 3.76 -12.85
CA ASP A 3 10.15 4.06 -13.58
C ASP A 3 9.91 4.92 -14.83
N ASP A 4 8.79 4.71 -15.53
CA ASP A 4 8.41 5.54 -16.69
C ASP A 4 8.16 7.00 -16.28
N ALA A 5 7.44 7.23 -15.19
CA ALA A 5 7.21 8.58 -14.68
C ALA A 5 8.53 9.27 -14.29
N LEU A 6 9.46 8.53 -13.69
CA LEU A 6 10.79 9.07 -13.37
C LEU A 6 11.60 9.39 -14.63
N LYS A 7 11.49 8.58 -15.69
CA LYS A 7 12.11 8.86 -16.99
C LYS A 7 11.55 10.14 -17.63
N TYR A 8 10.25 10.41 -17.48
CA TYR A 8 9.69 11.69 -17.93
C TYR A 8 10.15 12.86 -17.06
N ALA A 9 10.33 12.67 -15.75
CA ALA A 9 10.82 13.70 -14.85
C ALA A 9 12.25 14.17 -15.16
N GLU A 10 13.09 13.32 -15.76
CA GLU A 10 14.43 13.70 -16.26
C GLU A 10 14.39 14.83 -17.32
N ARG A 11 13.24 15.07 -17.96
CA ARG A 11 13.05 16.20 -18.87
C ARG A 11 12.82 17.53 -18.15
N LEU A 12 12.50 17.47 -16.85
CA LEU A 12 12.15 18.63 -16.02
C LEU A 12 13.25 18.97 -15.02
N VAL A 13 14.00 17.97 -14.56
CA VAL A 13 15.03 18.08 -13.52
C VAL A 13 16.26 17.26 -13.95
N PRO A 14 17.50 17.71 -13.64
CA PRO A 14 18.71 16.95 -13.99
C PRO A 14 18.63 15.47 -13.56
N ARG A 15 19.06 14.60 -14.47
CA ARG A 15 19.05 13.14 -14.25
C ARG A 15 19.75 12.71 -12.97
N SER A 16 20.84 13.36 -12.59
CA SER A 16 21.56 13.08 -11.35
C SER A 16 20.67 13.22 -10.10
N TYR A 17 19.73 14.17 -10.08
CA TYR A 17 18.79 14.33 -8.97
C TYR A 17 17.68 13.28 -8.99
N ILE A 18 17.23 12.86 -10.17
CA ILE A 18 16.28 11.75 -10.32
C ILE A 18 16.92 10.42 -9.88
N ASP A 19 18.21 10.22 -10.17
CA ASP A 19 18.95 9.02 -9.76
C ASP A 19 19.10 8.95 -8.24
N LEU A 20 19.35 10.08 -7.56
CA LEU A 20 19.32 10.14 -6.09
C LEU A 20 17.94 9.75 -5.53
N ALA A 21 16.86 10.25 -6.14
CA ALA A 21 15.50 9.90 -5.74
C ALA A 21 15.20 8.40 -5.96
N ARG A 22 15.67 7.81 -7.07
CA ARG A 22 15.57 6.35 -7.32
C ARG A 22 16.31 5.56 -6.23
N GLN A 23 17.51 5.98 -5.86
CA GLN A 23 18.29 5.30 -4.83
C GLN A 23 17.59 5.34 -3.47
N ALA A 24 17.04 6.49 -3.08
CA ALA A 24 16.27 6.61 -1.85
C ALA A 24 15.04 5.69 -1.86
N ARG A 25 14.31 5.62 -2.99
CA ARG A 25 13.15 4.73 -3.14
C ARG A 25 13.52 3.25 -3.03
N ARG A 26 14.64 2.82 -3.61
CA ARG A 26 15.12 1.42 -3.48
C ARG A 26 15.39 1.02 -2.03
N SER A 27 15.86 1.96 -1.21
CA SER A 27 16.06 1.69 0.22
C SER A 27 14.74 1.37 0.92
N TYR A 28 13.68 2.13 0.64
CA TYR A 28 12.32 1.83 1.11
C TYR A 28 11.88 0.44 0.63
N GLU A 29 11.96 0.17 -0.67
CA GLU A 29 11.51 -1.09 -1.27
C GLU A 29 12.26 -2.30 -0.68
N GLN A 30 13.55 -2.15 -0.37
CA GLN A 30 14.35 -3.19 0.27
C GLN A 30 13.88 -3.49 1.70
N GLN A 31 13.55 -2.47 2.50
CA GLN A 31 13.05 -2.66 3.87
C GLN A 31 11.71 -3.41 3.86
N ILE A 32 10.78 -2.99 3.01
CA ILE A 32 9.47 -3.65 2.89
C ILE A 32 9.62 -5.08 2.36
N ARG A 33 10.48 -5.30 1.36
CA ARG A 33 10.79 -6.63 0.86
C ARG A 33 11.29 -7.55 1.98
N GLN A 34 12.23 -7.10 2.81
CA GLN A 34 12.76 -7.91 3.91
C GLN A 34 11.66 -8.32 4.90
N ILE A 35 10.73 -7.43 5.21
CA ILE A 35 9.61 -7.72 6.12
C ILE A 35 8.70 -8.79 5.52
N ILE A 36 8.32 -8.65 4.24
CA ILE A 36 7.45 -9.62 3.56
C ILE A 36 8.15 -10.98 3.40
N GLU A 37 9.43 -10.98 3.02
CA GLU A 37 10.22 -12.19 2.75
C GLU A 37 10.50 -12.98 4.03
N HIS A 38 10.87 -12.30 5.11
CA HIS A 38 11.26 -12.96 6.36
C HIS A 38 10.13 -13.11 7.36
N ARG A 39 9.05 -12.33 7.24
CA ARG A 39 7.90 -12.29 8.17
C ARG A 39 8.33 -12.08 9.62
N LYS A 40 9.31 -11.21 9.81
CA LYS A 40 9.88 -10.86 11.11
C LYS A 40 9.91 -9.36 11.28
N LEU A 41 9.91 -8.93 12.53
CA LEU A 41 10.20 -7.54 12.84
C LEU A 41 11.62 -7.19 12.35
N PRO A 42 11.80 -6.01 11.73
CA PRO A 42 13.13 -5.56 11.34
C PRO A 42 13.99 -5.32 12.59
N GLU A 43 15.30 -5.55 12.46
CA GLU A 43 16.24 -5.32 13.57
C GLU A 43 16.32 -3.84 13.95
N GLN A 44 16.20 -2.96 12.96
CA GLN A 44 16.12 -1.53 13.16
C GLN A 44 14.67 -1.07 13.05
N PRO A 45 14.21 -0.14 13.92
CA PRO A 45 12.87 0.42 13.82
C PRO A 45 12.64 1.08 12.45
N LEU A 46 11.42 0.95 11.93
CA LEU A 46 11.01 1.71 10.76
C LEU A 46 10.66 3.14 11.19
N GLU A 47 11.08 4.10 10.36
CA GLU A 47 10.64 5.48 10.49
C GLU A 47 9.13 5.59 10.21
N GLU A 48 8.46 6.54 10.86
CA GLU A 48 6.99 6.69 10.77
C GLU A 48 6.49 6.84 9.33
N HIS A 49 7.17 7.67 8.52
CA HIS A 49 6.82 7.86 7.11
C HIS A 49 6.94 6.58 6.26
N ILE A 50 7.82 5.65 6.63
CA ILE A 50 7.98 4.35 5.96
C ILE A 50 6.78 3.45 6.29
N ILE A 51 6.35 3.45 7.56
CA ILE A 51 5.17 2.72 8.02
C ILE A 51 3.92 3.27 7.31
N GLU A 52 3.74 4.59 7.29
CA GLU A 52 2.62 5.23 6.60
C GLU A 52 2.62 4.92 5.10
N GLN A 53 3.77 4.99 4.43
CA GLN A 53 3.86 4.66 3.02
C GLN A 53 3.51 3.19 2.77
N TRP A 54 3.98 2.27 3.60
CA TRP A 54 3.66 0.85 3.46
C TRP A 54 2.17 0.58 3.67
N ILE A 55 1.55 1.16 4.72
CA ILE A 55 0.11 1.02 4.96
C ILE A 55 -0.69 1.58 3.76
N ASN A 56 -0.28 2.72 3.22
CA ASN A 56 -0.91 3.30 2.03
C ASN A 56 -0.77 2.41 0.80
N GLU A 57 0.37 1.74 0.61
CA GLU A 57 0.58 0.76 -0.46
C GLU A 57 -0.32 -0.48 -0.26
N MET A 58 -0.48 -0.98 0.97
CA MET A 58 -1.42 -2.06 1.26
C MET A 58 -2.87 -1.63 1.00
N ALA A 59 -3.27 -0.44 1.43
CA ALA A 59 -4.62 0.05 1.18
C ALA A 59 -4.95 0.13 -0.32
N GLN A 60 -4.00 0.51 -1.17
CA GLN A 60 -4.18 0.54 -2.62
C GLN A 60 -4.39 -0.84 -3.25
N MET A 61 -4.12 -1.94 -2.53
CA MET A 61 -4.34 -3.31 -2.99
C MET A 61 -5.75 -3.85 -2.67
N ASP A 62 -6.54 -3.11 -1.89
CA ASP A 62 -7.91 -3.48 -1.56
C ASP A 62 -8.89 -2.92 -2.60
N SER A 63 -9.84 -3.74 -3.03
CA SER A 63 -10.73 -3.43 -4.16
C SER A 63 -11.63 -2.21 -3.94
N ASN A 64 -11.93 -1.85 -2.69
CA ASN A 64 -12.67 -0.63 -2.37
C ASN A 64 -11.89 0.66 -2.73
N ASN A 65 -10.58 0.56 -2.97
CA ASN A 65 -9.71 1.70 -3.31
C ASN A 65 -9.29 1.72 -4.78
N PHE A 66 -9.71 0.75 -5.60
CA PHE A 66 -9.37 0.72 -7.03
C PHE A 66 -10.12 1.81 -7.80
N GLU A 67 -9.38 2.56 -8.61
CA GLU A 67 -9.98 3.53 -9.53
C GLU A 67 -10.85 2.80 -10.56
N GLY A 68 -12.09 3.25 -10.72
CA GLY A 68 -13.04 2.63 -11.66
C GLY A 68 -13.70 1.34 -11.18
N ASN A 69 -13.53 0.94 -9.91
CA ASN A 69 -14.29 -0.20 -9.37
C ASN A 69 -15.79 0.09 -9.34
N VAL A 70 -16.59 -0.81 -9.90
CA VAL A 70 -18.06 -0.76 -9.87
C VAL A 70 -18.56 -1.86 -8.94
N GLY A 71 -18.70 -1.53 -7.66
CA GLY A 71 -19.20 -2.46 -6.66
C GLY A 71 -20.72 -2.60 -6.70
N VAL A 72 -21.22 -3.79 -7.07
CA VAL A 72 -22.66 -4.11 -7.12
C VAL A 72 -23.13 -5.05 -6.00
N GLY A 73 -22.21 -5.48 -5.12
CA GLY A 73 -22.54 -6.34 -3.98
C GLY A 73 -23.08 -5.59 -2.77
N GLU A 74 -23.46 -6.36 -1.76
CA GLU A 74 -23.96 -5.87 -0.47
C GLU A 74 -22.83 -5.43 0.48
N ARG A 75 -21.60 -5.91 0.25
CA ARG A 75 -20.39 -5.59 1.03
C ARG A 75 -19.25 -5.17 0.11
N GLU A 76 -19.22 -3.88 -0.20
CA GLU A 76 -18.27 -3.22 -1.11
C GLU A 76 -17.29 -2.27 -0.42
N GLY A 77 -17.22 -2.28 0.92
CA GLY A 77 -16.27 -1.42 1.64
C GLY A 77 -16.53 0.09 1.49
N ARG A 78 -17.77 0.48 1.18
CA ARG A 78 -18.14 1.90 0.98
C ARG A 78 -18.06 2.66 2.30
N ILE A 79 -17.30 3.75 2.33
CA ILE A 79 -17.11 4.57 3.53
C ILE A 79 -17.82 5.91 3.34
N TYR A 80 -18.76 6.24 4.25
CA TYR A 80 -19.51 7.50 4.18
C TYR A 80 -18.68 8.72 4.62
N SER A 81 -17.92 8.60 5.71
CA SER A 81 -17.18 9.72 6.31
C SER A 81 -15.70 9.70 5.93
N SER A 82 -15.21 10.81 5.38
CA SER A 82 -13.79 10.98 5.07
C SER A 82 -12.89 10.97 6.31
N LEU A 83 -13.44 11.31 7.48
CA LEU A 83 -12.72 11.21 8.76
C LEU A 83 -12.49 9.73 9.12
N VAL A 84 -13.51 8.89 8.95
CA VAL A 84 -13.43 7.44 9.21
C VAL A 84 -12.47 6.79 8.22
N ALA A 85 -12.60 7.11 6.94
CA ALA A 85 -11.70 6.63 5.89
C ALA A 85 -10.22 6.91 6.22
N ARG A 86 -9.88 8.15 6.56
CA ARG A 86 -8.49 8.55 6.87
C ARG A 86 -7.96 7.92 8.15
N ARG A 87 -8.77 7.88 9.22
CA ARG A 87 -8.39 7.24 10.49
C ARG A 87 -8.05 5.76 10.32
N HIS A 88 -8.71 5.08 9.39
CA HIS A 88 -8.53 3.65 9.11
C HIS A 88 -7.67 3.38 7.87
N SER A 89 -6.92 4.39 7.40
CA SER A 89 -6.01 4.27 6.25
C SER A 89 -6.66 3.64 5.01
N LEU A 90 -7.96 3.89 4.80
CA LEU A 90 -8.77 3.34 3.70
C LEU A 90 -8.91 1.80 3.66
N LEU A 91 -8.51 1.09 4.72
CA LEU A 91 -8.70 -0.36 4.89
C LEU A 91 -10.10 -0.62 5.47
N SER A 92 -11.06 -1.06 4.63
CA SER A 92 -12.48 -1.13 5.01
C SER A 92 -13.10 -2.52 4.96
N HIS A 93 -12.41 -3.50 4.38
CA HIS A 93 -12.93 -4.87 4.21
C HIS A 93 -12.75 -5.76 5.43
N GLY A 94 -11.88 -5.38 6.39
CA GLY A 94 -11.51 -6.23 7.52
C GLY A 94 -10.59 -7.38 7.12
N ILE A 95 -10.51 -8.40 7.97
CA ILE A 95 -9.63 -9.57 7.79
C ILE A 95 -10.44 -10.85 7.58
N GLY A 96 -9.85 -11.84 6.89
CA GLY A 96 -10.44 -13.16 6.74
C GLY A 96 -11.63 -13.21 5.79
N ARG A 97 -12.34 -14.34 5.84
CA ARG A 97 -13.56 -14.62 5.08
C ARG A 97 -14.67 -15.12 5.99
N SER A 98 -15.89 -15.14 5.45
CA SER A 98 -17.03 -15.78 6.12
C SER A 98 -16.74 -17.27 6.31
N GLY A 99 -16.52 -17.68 7.57
CA GLY A 99 -16.20 -19.05 7.95
C GLY A 99 -14.73 -19.35 8.22
N ASP A 100 -13.80 -18.43 7.90
CA ASP A 100 -12.38 -18.61 8.18
C ASP A 100 -11.66 -17.25 8.31
N ILE A 101 -11.21 -16.91 9.53
CA ILE A 101 -10.51 -15.67 9.81
C ILE A 101 -9.09 -15.61 9.21
N ASN A 102 -8.47 -16.76 8.94
CA ASN A 102 -7.12 -16.86 8.41
C ASN A 102 -7.08 -16.92 6.88
N ALA A 103 -8.24 -17.01 6.23
CA ALA A 103 -8.32 -17.09 4.77
C ALA A 103 -8.05 -15.74 4.12
N VAL A 104 -7.28 -15.74 3.03
CA VAL A 104 -7.03 -14.55 2.21
C VAL A 104 -8.36 -14.00 1.65
N GLN A 105 -8.62 -12.71 1.86
CA GLN A 105 -9.81 -12.03 1.38
C GLN A 105 -9.63 -11.58 -0.08
N PRO A 106 -10.36 -12.16 -1.07
CA PRO A 106 -10.18 -11.81 -2.48
C PRO A 106 -10.48 -10.34 -2.82
N LYS A 107 -11.29 -9.64 -2.01
CA LYS A 107 -11.57 -8.20 -2.16
C LYS A 107 -10.54 -7.30 -1.46
N ALA A 108 -9.65 -7.87 -0.65
CA ALA A 108 -8.79 -7.13 0.26
C ALA A 108 -7.41 -7.79 0.39
N ALA A 109 -6.67 -7.79 -0.71
CA ALA A 109 -5.35 -8.41 -0.76
C ALA A 109 -4.35 -7.70 0.17
N GLY A 110 -4.44 -6.37 0.29
CA GLY A 110 -3.62 -5.58 1.19
C GLY A 110 -3.95 -5.82 2.65
N SER A 111 -5.24 -5.81 3.01
CA SER A 111 -5.68 -6.20 4.36
C SER A 111 -5.29 -7.63 4.73
N SER A 112 -5.12 -8.53 3.75
CA SER A 112 -4.69 -9.92 3.98
C SER A 112 -3.18 -10.09 4.13
N LEU A 113 -2.38 -9.11 3.73
CA LEU A 113 -0.91 -9.12 3.87
C LEU A 113 -0.43 -8.63 5.23
N LEU A 114 -1.28 -7.86 5.93
CA LEU A 114 -1.05 -7.36 7.29
C LEU A 114 -1.46 -8.40 8.33
#